data_AF-A0A479ZRI3-F1
#
_entry.id   AF-A0A479ZRI3-F1
#
_cell.length_a   1.000
_cell.length_b   1.000
_cell.length_c   1.000
_cell.angle_alpha   90.00
_cell.angle_beta   90.00
_cell.angle_gamma   90.00
#
_symmetry.space_group_name_H-M   'P 1'
#
loop_
_entity.id
_entity.type
_entity.pdbx_description
1 polymer ?
#
loop_
_entity_poly.entity_id
_entity_poly.type
_entity_poly.pdbx_seq_one_letter_code
_entity_poly.pdbx_strand_id
1 'polypeptide(L)' 'MLNGPLHEQPRNQRATVIRTSNEFILLEWLKSTGRLIAREHIESDLTSDVEEEISEIIDLDDLAYDNDDDTGLDLED' A
#
# COMPACT_ATOMS: atom_id res chain seq x y z
N MET A 1 2.32 -22.81 36.27
CA MET A 1 1.40 -21.81 35.67
C MET A 1 2.13 -21.20 34.48
N LEU A 2 1.50 -21.24 33.30
CA LEU A 2 2.12 -20.86 32.04
C LEU A 2 2.14 -19.33 31.97
N ASN A 3 3.28 -18.71 32.28
CA ASN A 3 3.48 -17.26 32.12
C ASN A 3 3.66 -16.97 30.62
N GLY A 4 2.62 -17.26 29.83
CA GLY A 4 2.56 -16.96 28.41
C GLY A 4 2.18 -15.50 28.19
N PRO A 5 2.47 -14.96 26.99
CA PRO A 5 2.17 -13.56 26.66
C PRO A 5 0.67 -13.24 26.56
N LEU A 6 -0.20 -14.25 26.67
CA LEU A 6 -1.65 -14.08 26.59
C LEU A 6 -2.25 -13.78 27.97
N HIS A 7 -3.05 -12.73 28.05
CA HIS A 7 -3.80 -12.36 29.26
C HIS A 7 -5.29 -12.28 28.96
N GLU A 8 -6.13 -12.80 29.85
CA GLU A 8 -7.58 -12.65 29.79
C GLU A 8 -7.96 -11.19 30.08
N GLN A 9 -8.97 -10.67 29.36
CA GLN A 9 -9.47 -9.30 29.53
C GLN A 9 -11.01 -9.29 29.62
N PRO A 10 -11.61 -8.47 30.50
CA PRO A 10 -13.05 -8.42 30.70
C PRO A 10 -13.80 -7.79 29.53
N ARG A 11 -14.92 -8.43 29.11
CA ARG A 11 -15.69 -8.07 27.90
C ARG A 11 -16.40 -6.70 27.98
N ASN A 12 -16.81 -6.28 29.17
CA ASN A 12 -17.62 -5.07 29.39
C ASN A 12 -16.79 -3.88 29.90
N GLN A 13 -15.46 -3.97 29.82
CA GLN A 13 -14.55 -2.90 30.23
C GLN A 13 -14.00 -2.19 29.00
N ARG A 14 -13.82 -0.88 29.11
CA ARG A 14 -13.10 -0.12 28.08
C ARG A 14 -11.67 -0.63 27.97
N ALA A 15 -11.21 -0.84 26.75
CA ALA A 15 -9.83 -1.24 26.49
C ALA A 15 -8.85 -0.20 27.06
N THR A 16 -7.71 -0.68 27.55
CA THR A 16 -6.63 0.22 27.96
C THR A 16 -6.15 1.00 26.73
N VAL A 17 -5.97 2.31 26.87
CA VAL A 17 -5.38 3.12 25.80
C VAL A 17 -3.89 2.85 25.79
N ILE A 18 -3.40 2.21 24.74
CA ILE A 18 -1.97 2.13 24.47
C ILE A 18 -1.54 3.54 24.11
N ARG A 19 -0.85 4.22 25.04
CA ARG A 19 -0.24 5.51 24.73
C ARG A 19 0.83 5.25 23.68
N THR A 20 0.86 6.07 22.63
CA THR A 20 2.03 6.17 21.75
C THR A 20 3.16 6.75 22.58
N SER A 21 3.91 5.90 23.26
CA SER A 21 5.25 6.27 23.66
C SER A 21 6.02 6.37 22.34
N ASN A 22 6.29 7.60 21.90
CA ASN A 22 7.25 7.85 20.82
C ASN A 22 8.68 7.44 21.25
N GLU A 23 8.82 6.39 22.06
CA GLU A 23 10.05 5.98 22.74
C GLU A 23 11.06 5.37 21.78
N PHE A 24 10.68 5.09 20.54
CA PHE A 24 11.62 4.74 19.49
C PHE A 24 11.27 5.50 18.23
N ILE A 25 11.88 6.67 18.09
CA ILE A 25 12.03 7.29 16.79
C ILE A 25 12.91 6.31 15.98
N LEU A 26 12.27 5.47 15.17
CA LEU A 26 12.93 4.46 14.34
C LEU A 26 14.13 5.05 13.58
N LEU A 27 14.00 6.30 13.12
CA LEU A 27 15.08 7.04 12.47
C LEU A 27 16.29 7.26 13.38
N GLU A 28 16.10 7.62 14.65
CA GLU A 28 17.19 7.77 15.62
C GLU A 28 17.84 6.43 15.96
N TRP A 29 17.04 5.36 16.08
CA TRP A 29 17.59 4.01 16.27
C TRP A 29 18.42 3.56 15.06
N LEU A 30 17.89 3.73 13.84
CA LEU A 30 18.60 3.43 12.60
C LEU A 30 19.90 4.23 12.47
N LYS A 31 19.88 5.51 12.86
CA LYS A 31 21.06 6.38 12.88
C LYS A 31 22.09 5.93 13.91
N SER A 32 21.68 5.64 15.15
CA SER A 32 22.58 5.20 16.23
C SER A 32 23.23 3.84 15.98
N THR A 33 22.52 2.95 15.27
CA THR A 33 23.02 1.60 14.93
C THR A 33 23.79 1.55 13.62
N GLY A 34 23.90 2.68 12.90
CA GLY A 34 24.54 2.73 11.58
C GLY A 34 23.76 1.96 10.50
N ARG A 35 22.47 1.68 10.72
CA ARG A 35 21.59 0.97 9.78
C ARG A 35 20.82 1.89 8.84
N LEU A 36 20.96 3.21 9.00
CA LEU A 36 20.38 4.19 8.10
C LEU A 36 21.24 4.29 6.81
N ILE A 37 20.78 3.65 5.74
CA ILE A 37 21.46 3.61 4.44
C ILE A 37 20.80 4.64 3.52
N ALA A 38 21.61 5.43 2.80
CA ALA A 38 21.09 6.35 1.79
C ALA A 38 20.48 5.56 0.62
N ARG A 39 19.35 6.04 0.09
CA ARG A 39 18.79 5.46 -1.13
C ARG A 39 19.78 5.65 -2.28
N GLU A 40 20.16 4.57 -2.95
CA GLU A 40 20.92 4.67 -4.20
C GLU A 40 20.07 5.40 -5.24
N HIS A 41 20.70 6.30 -6.00
CA HIS A 41 20.04 7.00 -7.09
C HIS A 41 19.84 6.02 -8.24
N ILE A 42 18.80 5.21 -8.15
CA ILE A 42 18.32 4.41 -9.26
C ILE A 42 17.59 5.40 -10.17
N GLU A 43 18.31 6.02 -11.11
CA GLU A 43 17.67 6.45 -12.34
C GLU A 43 17.33 5.16 -13.07
N SER A 44 16.13 4.66 -12.82
CA SER A 44 15.60 3.60 -13.63
C SER A 44 15.24 4.22 -14.97
N ASP A 45 16.03 3.95 -16.00
CA ASP A 45 15.67 4.13 -17.41
C ASP A 45 14.53 3.16 -17.82
N LEU A 46 13.60 2.89 -16.90
CA LEU A 46 12.45 2.00 -17.05
C LEU A 46 11.36 2.63 -17.92
N THR A 47 11.49 3.90 -18.32
CA THR A 47 10.45 4.56 -19.10
C THR A 47 10.59 4.33 -20.59
N SER A 48 11.78 4.08 -21.12
CA SER A 48 11.94 3.89 -22.58
C SER A 48 11.65 2.45 -22.99
N ASP A 49 12.24 1.47 -22.31
CA ASP A 49 12.12 0.06 -22.68
C ASP A 49 10.71 -0.51 -22.41
N VAL A 50 10.05 -0.04 -21.34
CA VAL A 50 8.72 -0.54 -20.94
C VAL A 50 7.60 0.02 -21.81
N GLU A 51 7.70 1.28 -22.27
CA GLU A 51 6.71 1.89 -23.17
C GLU A 51 6.71 1.21 -24.55
N GLU A 52 7.89 0.79 -25.03
CA GLU A 52 8.04 0.08 -26.31
C GLU A 52 7.44 -1.33 -26.24
N GLU A 53 7.68 -2.06 -25.15
CA GLU A 53 7.09 -3.40 -24.90
C GLU A 53 5.56 -3.35 -24.73
N ILE A 54 5.03 -2.37 -23.99
CA ILE A 54 3.57 -2.22 -23.80
C ILE A 54 2.87 -1.88 -25.12
N SER A 55 3.50 -1.06 -25.97
CA SER A 55 2.95 -0.68 -27.26
C SER A 55 2.85 -1.86 -28.24
N GLU A 56 3.68 -2.88 -28.09
CA GLU A 56 3.61 -4.12 -28.89
C GLU A 56 2.53 -5.09 -28.38
N ILE A 57 2.16 -5.00 -27.10
CA ILE A 57 1.13 -5.86 -26.48
C ILE A 57 -0.29 -5.33 -26.73
N ILE A 58 -0.44 -4.01 -26.79
CA ILE A 58 -1.74 -3.36 -27.05
C ILE A 58 -1.88 -3.20 -28.58
N ASP A 59 -2.43 -4.20 -29.24
CA ASP A 59 -2.86 -4.08 -30.65
C ASP A 59 -3.95 -2.99 -30.74
N LEU A 60 -3.61 -1.83 -31.30
CA LEU A 60 -4.53 -0.68 -31.43
C LEU A 60 -5.77 -0.96 -32.32
N ASP A 61 -5.76 -2.06 -33.07
CA ASP A 61 -6.81 -2.41 -34.05
C ASP A 61 -8.04 -3.11 -33.42
N ASP A 62 -7.96 -3.61 -32.17
CA ASP A 62 -9.06 -4.34 -31.51
C ASP A 62 -9.92 -3.47 -30.57
N LEU A 63 -9.67 -2.16 -30.50
CA LEU A 63 -10.50 -1.21 -29.72
C LEU A 63 -11.71 -0.74 -30.53
N ALA A 64 -12.54 -1.68 -30.99
CA ALA A 64 -13.92 -1.38 -31.36
C ALA A 64 -14.74 -1.21 -30.07
N TYR A 65 -14.60 -0.07 -29.41
CA TYR A 65 -15.59 0.37 -28.44
C TYR A 65 -16.90 0.62 -29.19
N ASP A 66 -17.74 -0.41 -29.27
CA ASP A 66 -19.14 -0.26 -29.67
C ASP A 66 -19.86 0.51 -28.56
N ASN A 67 -19.79 1.83 -28.65
CA ASN A 67 -20.43 2.76 -27.73
C ASN A 67 -21.91 2.89 -28.11
N ASP A 68 -22.64 1.78 -28.05
CA ASP A 68 -24.11 1.79 -28.02
C ASP A 68 -24.55 2.29 -26.62
N ASP A 69 -24.51 3.60 -26.51
CA ASP A 69 -24.99 4.44 -25.40
C ASP A 69 -26.52 4.40 -25.32
N ASP A 70 -27.08 3.27 -24.87
CA ASP A 70 -28.53 3.15 -24.67
C ASP A 70 -28.92 2.04 -23.67
N THR A 71 -28.61 2.21 -22.38
CA THR A 71 -29.51 1.67 -21.32
C THR A 71 -29.62 2.63 -20.15
N GLY A 72 -30.63 3.51 -20.21
CA GLY A 72 -31.05 4.35 -19.10
C GLY A 72 -31.33 3.53 -17.85
N LEU A 73 -30.46 3.66 -16.85
CA LEU A 73 -30.73 3.25 -15.48
C LEU A 73 -31.46 4.41 -14.79
N ASP A 74 -32.78 4.43 -14.93
CA ASP A 74 -33.66 5.21 -14.06
C ASP A 74 -33.64 4.55 -12.67
N LEU A 75 -32.86 5.13 -11.76
CA LEU A 75 -32.86 4.76 -10.35
C LEU A 75 -33.93 5.58 -9.64
N GLU A 76 -35.14 5.04 -9.58
CA GLU A 76 -36.27 5.60 -8.82
C GLU A 76 -36.04 5.40 -7.30
N ASP A 77 -36.30 6.45 -6.52
CA ASP A 77 -36.08 6.61 -5.06
C ASP A 77 -37.11 5.83 -4.19
#